data_AF-A0A9K3NCW5-F1
#
_entry.id   AF-A0A9K3NCW5-F1
#
_cell.length_a   1.000
_cell.length_b   1.000
_cell.length_c   1.000
_cell.angle_alpha   90.00
_cell.angle_beta   90.00
_cell.angle_gamma   90.00
#
_symmetry.space_group_name_H-M   'P 1'
#
loop_
_entity.id
_entity.type
_entity.pdbx_description
1 polymer ?
#
loop_
_entity_poly.entity_id
_entity_poly.type
_entity_poly.pdbx_seq_one_letter_code
_entity_poly.pdbx_strand_id
1 'polypeptide(L)'
;MAPHFHLCFLFFIYTAAYHHRNCVQATSSAIKEACKATRFPKTCHVSLTKSGIVPTDPKPYQILLSTLSLSSKNLATAESMVQRILKDKHNADNHNLTTTAELCVESLRHSVYRLTSSKKALLTTGIEIKNVFDY
;
A
#
# COMPACT_ATOMS: atom_id res chain seq x y z
N MET A 1 19.94 -23.93 -40.69
CA MET A 1 20.82 -23.36 -39.64
C MET A 1 20.04 -22.50 -38.61
N ALA A 2 18.74 -22.76 -38.38
CA ALA A 2 17.88 -21.97 -37.49
C ALA A 2 17.34 -22.63 -36.18
N PRO A 3 17.55 -23.94 -35.87
CA PRO A 3 16.86 -24.57 -34.72
C PRO A 3 17.45 -24.18 -33.35
N HIS A 4 18.74 -23.84 -33.28
CA HIS A 4 19.38 -23.43 -32.02
C HIS A 4 18.88 -22.07 -31.50
N PHE A 5 18.49 -21.16 -32.40
CA PHE A 5 18.03 -19.82 -32.00
C PHE A 5 16.67 -19.88 -31.28
N HIS A 6 15.77 -20.76 -31.74
CA HIS A 6 14.47 -20.99 -31.09
C HIS A 6 14.60 -21.67 -29.73
N LEU A 7 15.50 -22.65 -29.59
CA LEU A 7 15.75 -23.31 -28.31
C LEU A 7 16.30 -22.35 -27.25
N CYS A 8 17.22 -21.46 -27.64
CA CYS A 8 17.73 -20.42 -26.75
C CYS A 8 16.60 -19.46 -26.31
N PHE A 9 15.77 -19.00 -27.25
CA PHE A 9 14.64 -18.11 -26.93
C PHE A 9 13.67 -18.75 -25.92
N LEU A 10 13.31 -20.02 -26.11
CA LEU A 10 12.43 -20.74 -25.18
C LEU A 10 13.07 -20.89 -23.79
N PHE A 11 14.38 -21.11 -23.71
CA PHE A 11 15.11 -21.21 -22.44
C PHE A 11 15.15 -19.88 -21.67
N PHE A 12 15.34 -18.76 -22.37
CA PHE A 12 15.28 -17.42 -21.76
C PHE A 12 13.88 -17.07 -21.25
N ILE A 13 12.82 -17.39 -22.00
CA ILE A 13 11.44 -17.14 -21.56
C ILE A 13 11.10 -18.01 -20.35
N TYR A 14 11.55 -19.28 -20.33
CA TYR A 14 11.33 -20.20 -19.21
C TYR A 14 12.02 -19.73 -17.92
N THR A 15 13.30 -19.35 -18.00
CA THR A 15 14.04 -18.83 -16.85
C THR A 15 13.46 -17.51 -16.35
N ALA A 16 13.10 -16.59 -17.25
CA ALA A 16 12.42 -15.34 -16.88
C ALA A 16 11.07 -15.59 -16.19
N ALA A 17 10.25 -16.51 -16.70
CA ALA A 17 8.97 -16.88 -16.09
C ALA A 17 9.15 -17.57 -14.72
N TYR A 18 10.19 -18.40 -14.56
CA TYR A 18 10.52 -19.06 -13.31
C TYR A 18 10.95 -18.06 -12.23
N HIS A 19 11.85 -17.14 -12.58
CA HIS A 19 12.27 -16.06 -11.67
C HIS A 19 11.12 -15.13 -11.30
N HIS A 20 10.26 -14.78 -12.27
CA HIS A 20 9.07 -13.97 -12.01
C HIS A 20 8.11 -14.66 -11.03
N ARG A 21 7.84 -15.96 -11.22
CA ARG A 21 6.95 -16.73 -10.32
C ARG A 21 7.49 -16.80 -8.90
N ASN A 22 8.79 -17.08 -8.73
CA ASN A 22 9.40 -17.16 -7.41
C ASN A 22 9.39 -15.82 -6.67
N CYS A 23 9.66 -14.73 -7.39
CA CYS A 23 9.66 -13.39 -6.79
C CYS A 23 8.24 -12.95 -6.39
N VAL A 24 7.23 -13.21 -7.23
CA VAL A 24 5.81 -12.95 -6.91
C VAL A 24 5.34 -13.78 -5.71
N GLN A 25 5.78 -15.04 -5.62
CA GLN A 25 5.46 -15.91 -4.49
C GLN A 25 6.11 -15.44 -3.19
N ALA A 26 7.37 -15.00 -3.23
CA ALA A 26 8.06 -14.38 -2.09
C ALA A 26 7.32 -13.13 -1.59
N THR A 27 6.92 -12.23 -2.50
CA THR A 27 6.12 -11.04 -2.16
C THR A 27 4.80 -11.39 -1.51
N SER A 28 4.07 -12.35 -2.07
CA SER A 28 2.78 -12.81 -1.53
C SER A 28 2.93 -13.38 -0.11
N SER A 29 3.97 -14.18 0.12
CA SER A 29 4.28 -14.73 1.45
C SER A 29 4.60 -13.64 2.47
N ALA A 30 5.47 -12.69 2.12
CA ALA A 30 5.85 -11.61 3.02
C ALA A 30 4.66 -10.69 3.36
N ILE A 31 3.81 -10.36 2.38
CA ILE A 31 2.56 -9.62 2.60
C ILE A 31 1.63 -10.40 3.54
N LYS A 32 1.49 -11.72 3.33
CA LYS A 32 0.62 -12.57 4.15
C LYS A 32 1.05 -12.54 5.62
N GLU A 33 2.34 -12.70 5.91
CA GLU A 33 2.85 -12.66 7.28
C GLU A 33 2.65 -11.29 7.92
N ALA A 34 2.95 -10.19 7.20
CA ALA A 34 2.69 -8.84 7.70
C ALA A 34 1.19 -8.62 8.00
N CYS A 35 0.29 -9.09 7.13
CA CYS A 35 -1.14 -8.89 7.30
C CYS A 35 -1.76 -9.69 8.45
N LYS A 36 -1.16 -10.83 8.86
CA LYS A 36 -1.61 -11.56 10.05
C LYS A 36 -1.56 -10.73 11.32
N ALA A 37 -0.62 -9.78 11.41
CA ALA A 37 -0.49 -8.88 12.55
C ALA A 37 -1.55 -7.76 12.57
N THR A 38 -2.41 -7.67 11.55
CA THR A 38 -3.42 -6.61 11.44
C THR A 38 -4.79 -7.07 11.94
N ARG A 39 -5.63 -6.12 12.36
CA ARG A 39 -7.03 -6.38 12.73
C ARG A 39 -7.87 -6.94 11.57
N PHE A 40 -7.49 -6.64 10.32
CA PHE A 40 -8.22 -7.06 9.12
C PHE A 40 -7.29 -7.76 8.11
N PRO A 41 -6.83 -8.99 8.38
CA PRO A 41 -5.82 -9.66 7.57
C PRO A 41 -6.21 -9.83 6.09
N LYS A 42 -7.47 -10.19 5.83
CA LYS A 42 -7.98 -10.38 4.46
C LYS A 42 -7.97 -9.06 3.68
N THR A 43 -8.48 -7.98 4.29
CA THR A 43 -8.49 -6.66 3.66
C THR A 43 -7.07 -6.17 3.42
N CYS A 44 -6.18 -6.29 4.41
CA CYS A 44 -4.76 -5.97 4.26
C CYS A 44 -4.14 -6.68 3.06
N HIS A 45 -4.30 -8.01 2.98
CA HIS A 45 -3.67 -8.80 1.92
C HIS A 45 -4.17 -8.38 0.54
N VAL A 46 -5.48 -8.30 0.35
CA VAL A 46 -6.09 -7.90 -0.93
C VAL A 46 -5.69 -6.48 -1.33
N SER A 47 -5.74 -5.55 -0.38
CA SER A 47 -5.36 -4.16 -0.62
C SER A 47 -3.90 -4.04 -1.04
N LEU A 48 -2.97 -4.72 -0.37
CA LEU A 48 -1.54 -4.67 -0.70
C LEU A 48 -1.22 -5.38 -2.02
N THR A 49 -1.70 -6.61 -2.23
CA THR A 49 -1.43 -7.35 -3.47
C THR A 49 -2.00 -6.66 -4.71
N LYS A 50 -3.20 -6.06 -4.62
CA LYS A 50 -3.81 -5.34 -5.76
C LYS A 50 -3.26 -3.95 -5.99
N SER A 51 -2.54 -3.37 -5.01
CA SER A 51 -2.06 -1.99 -5.12
C SER A 51 -0.93 -1.82 -6.14
N GLY A 52 -0.14 -2.87 -6.39
CA GLY A 52 1.05 -2.78 -7.26
C GLY A 52 2.20 -1.94 -6.70
N ILE A 53 2.12 -1.48 -5.45
CA ILE A 53 3.12 -0.58 -4.84
C ILE A 53 4.12 -1.32 -3.94
N VAL A 54 3.92 -2.62 -3.69
CA VAL A 54 4.85 -3.43 -2.91
C VAL A 54 5.92 -3.95 -3.87
N PRO A 55 7.22 -3.68 -3.63
CA PRO A 55 8.28 -4.18 -4.48
C PRO A 55 8.34 -5.71 -4.43
N THR A 56 8.95 -6.29 -5.45
CA THR A 56 9.18 -7.74 -5.50
C THR A 56 10.22 -8.14 -4.45
N ASP A 57 9.97 -9.25 -3.74
CA ASP A 57 10.78 -9.71 -2.59
C ASP A 57 11.03 -8.59 -1.53
N PRO A 58 9.96 -8.06 -0.92
CA PRO A 58 10.06 -6.87 -0.09
C PRO A 58 10.68 -7.16 1.28
N LYS A 59 11.61 -6.29 1.71
CA LYS A 59 12.01 -6.20 3.12
C LYS A 59 10.82 -5.70 3.96
N PRO A 60 10.73 -6.06 5.26
CA PRO A 60 9.60 -5.67 6.12
C PRO A 60 9.31 -4.16 6.13
N TYR A 61 10.33 -3.31 6.17
CA TYR A 61 10.14 -1.85 6.15
C TYR A 61 9.50 -1.35 4.84
N GLN A 62 9.72 -2.03 3.71
CA GLN A 62 9.11 -1.69 2.43
C GLN A 62 7.62 -2.00 2.44
N ILE A 63 7.21 -3.13 3.05
CA ILE A 63 5.79 -3.45 3.25
C ILE A 63 5.10 -2.39 4.11
N LEU A 64 5.77 -1.92 5.17
CA LEU A 64 5.24 -0.86 6.02
C LEU A 64 5.12 0.48 5.28
N LEU A 65 6.13 0.88 4.51
CA LEU A 65 6.08 2.08 3.67
C LEU A 65 4.98 2.01 2.60
N SER A 66 4.81 0.85 1.96
CA SER A 66 3.72 0.60 1.01
C SER A 66 2.37 0.72 1.70
N THR A 67 2.19 0.14 2.89
CA THR A 67 0.95 0.21 3.67
C THR A 67 0.59 1.64 4.07
N LEU A 68 1.58 2.42 4.52
CA LEU A 68 1.39 3.84 4.84
C LEU A 68 0.98 4.64 3.60
N SER A 69 1.66 4.41 2.47
CA SER A 69 1.35 5.12 1.22
C SER A 69 -0.04 4.76 0.68
N LEU A 70 -0.45 3.49 0.76
CA LEU A 70 -1.79 3.06 0.40
C LEU A 70 -2.87 3.68 1.30
N SER A 71 -2.60 3.71 2.61
CA SER A 71 -3.49 4.34 3.60
C SER A 71 -3.66 5.83 3.33
N SER A 72 -2.58 6.54 3.00
CA SER A 72 -2.63 7.97 2.62
C SER A 72 -3.47 8.20 1.36
N LYS A 73 -3.34 7.35 0.34
CA LYS A 73 -4.16 7.44 -0.89
C LYS A 73 -5.64 7.24 -0.60
N ASN A 74 -5.98 6.22 0.20
CA ASN A 74 -7.36 5.94 0.60
C ASN A 74 -7.94 7.07 1.45
N LEU A 75 -7.12 7.67 2.31
CA LEU A 75 -7.51 8.78 3.15
C LEU A 75 -7.83 10.05 2.35
N ALA A 76 -7.01 10.38 1.35
CA ALA A 76 -7.30 11.48 0.43
C ALA A 76 -8.61 11.25 -0.35
N THR A 77 -8.90 10.00 -0.71
CA THR A 77 -10.17 9.62 -1.34
C THR A 77 -11.34 9.84 -0.39
N ALA A 78 -11.22 9.40 0.87
CA ALA A 78 -12.24 9.61 1.89
C ALA A 78 -12.49 11.10 2.15
N GLU A 79 -11.44 11.92 2.26
CA GLU A 79 -11.58 13.37 2.44
C GLU A 79 -12.33 14.00 1.26
N SER A 80 -11.99 13.63 0.02
CA SER A 80 -12.70 14.11 -1.18
C SER A 80 -14.19 13.72 -1.16
N MET A 81 -14.51 12.50 -0.73
CA MET A 81 -15.91 12.05 -0.61
C MET A 81 -16.69 12.86 0.42
N VAL A 82 -16.11 13.13 1.59
CA VAL A 82 -16.76 13.96 2.63
C VAL A 82 -16.89 15.41 2.17
N GLN A 83 -15.88 15.97 1.51
CA GLN A 83 -15.97 17.31 0.93
C GLN A 83 -17.07 17.40 -0.14
N ARG A 84 -17.31 16.34 -0.92
CA ARG A 84 -18.43 16.29 -1.85
C ARG A 84 -19.79 16.34 -1.14
N ILE A 85 -19.92 15.66 0.01
CA ILE A 85 -21.14 15.73 0.83
C ILE A 85 -21.39 17.17 1.30
N LEU A 86 -20.34 17.86 1.75
CA LEU A 86 -20.42 19.27 2.18
C LEU A 86 -20.78 20.24 1.05
N LYS A 87 -20.28 19.98 -0.17
CA LYS A 87 -20.51 20.85 -1.34
C LYS A 87 -21.83 20.59 -2.05
N ASP A 88 -22.51 19.50 -1.71
CA ASP A 88 -23.79 19.17 -2.31
C ASP A 88 -24.88 20.13 -1.79
N LYS A 89 -25.45 20.90 -2.72
CA LYS A 89 -26.46 21.92 -2.41
C LYS A 89 -27.73 21.33 -1.78
N HIS A 90 -28.03 20.06 -2.03
CA HIS A 90 -29.20 19.40 -1.42
C HIS A 90 -29.06 19.20 0.09
N ASN A 91 -27.84 19.31 0.63
CA ASN A 91 -27.55 19.12 2.05
C ASN A 91 -27.51 20.43 2.85
N ALA A 92 -27.69 21.60 2.20
CA ALA A 92 -27.48 22.90 2.83
C ALA A 92 -28.35 23.12 4.09
N ASP A 93 -29.58 22.61 4.08
CA ASP A 93 -30.53 22.76 5.20
C ASP A 93 -30.38 21.65 6.27
N ASN A 94 -29.55 20.63 6.02
CA ASN A 94 -29.32 19.54 6.95
C ASN A 94 -28.11 19.84 7.86
N HIS A 95 -28.33 20.67 8.88
CA HIS A 95 -27.29 21.09 9.81
C HIS A 95 -26.56 19.90 10.47
N ASN A 96 -27.29 18.85 10.87
CA ASN A 96 -26.68 17.68 11.52
C ASN A 96 -25.69 16.97 10.58
N LEU A 97 -26.05 16.83 9.30
CA LEU A 97 -25.18 16.26 8.29
C LEU A 97 -23.96 17.15 8.04
N THR A 98 -24.16 18.46 7.88
CA THR A 98 -23.07 19.43 7.67
C THR A 98 -22.06 19.39 8.81
N THR A 99 -22.51 19.51 10.05
CA THR A 99 -21.63 19.44 11.24
C THR A 99 -20.90 18.10 11.33
N THR A 100 -21.59 16.99 11.06
CA THR A 100 -20.95 15.67 11.06
C THR A 100 -19.87 15.57 10.00
N ALA A 101 -20.14 16.07 8.79
CA ALA A 101 -19.19 16.04 7.69
C ALA A 101 -17.98 16.94 7.94
N GLU A 102 -18.15 18.11 8.57
CA GLU A 102 -17.03 18.97 9.02
C GLU A 102 -16.14 18.26 10.04
N LEU A 103 -16.73 17.61 11.04
CA LEU A 103 -15.99 16.80 12.03
C LEU A 103 -15.26 15.62 11.36
N CYS A 104 -15.88 15.00 10.36
CA CYS A 104 -15.22 13.98 9.56
C CYS A 104 -14.01 14.54 8.82
N VAL A 105 -14.10 15.70 8.16
CA VAL A 105 -12.96 16.33 7.48
C VAL A 105 -11.81 16.56 8.46
N GLU A 106 -12.09 17.08 9.65
CA GLU A 106 -11.05 17.34 10.64
C GLU A 106 -10.37 16.05 11.15
N SER A 107 -11.16 15.01 11.45
CA SER A 107 -10.65 13.70 11.82
C SER A 107 -9.79 13.06 10.71
N LEU A 108 -10.18 13.23 9.45
CA LEU A 108 -9.41 12.75 8.31
C LEU A 108 -8.09 13.54 8.17
N ARG A 109 -8.09 14.85 8.37
CA ARG A 109 -6.86 15.68 8.38
C ARG A 109 -5.90 15.28 9.50
N HIS A 110 -6.40 15.04 10.70
CA HIS A 110 -5.59 14.47 11.79
C HIS A 110 -4.98 13.12 11.39
N SER A 111 -5.73 12.29 10.66
CA SER A 111 -5.24 11.02 10.15
C SER A 111 -4.14 11.20 9.10
N VAL A 112 -4.22 12.23 8.25
CA VAL A 112 -3.18 12.57 7.24
C VAL A 112 -1.90 12.95 7.95
N TYR A 113 -2.00 13.80 8.98
CA TYR A 113 -0.87 14.20 9.80
C TYR A 113 -0.20 12.98 10.45
N ARG A 114 -0.97 12.10 11.10
CA ARG A 114 -0.41 10.88 11.73
C ARG A 114 0.31 9.99 10.73
N LEU A 115 -0.31 9.71 9.57
CA LEU A 115 0.33 8.88 8.53
C LEU A 115 1.61 9.52 7.97
N THR A 116 1.60 10.84 7.76
CA THR A 116 2.77 11.57 7.27
C THR A 116 3.92 11.54 8.28
N SER A 117 3.61 11.76 9.56
CA SER A 117 4.57 11.68 10.65
C SER A 117 5.13 10.27 10.81
N SER A 118 4.28 9.23 10.75
CA SER A 118 4.72 7.83 10.78
C SER A 118 5.62 7.49 9.60
N LYS A 119 5.29 7.95 8.39
CA LYS A 119 6.12 7.74 7.20
C LYS A 119 7.47 8.45 7.33
N LYS A 120 7.48 9.69 7.81
CA LYS A 120 8.72 10.44 8.08
C LYS A 120 9.56 9.72 9.11
N ALA A 121 8.99 9.32 10.24
CA ALA A 121 9.69 8.58 11.28
C ALA A 121 10.30 7.30 10.72
N LEU A 122 9.54 6.51 9.97
CA LEU A 122 10.03 5.27 9.34
C LEU A 122 11.14 5.50 8.32
N LEU A 123 11.12 6.60 7.58
CA LEU A 123 12.21 6.93 6.65
C LEU A 123 13.46 7.42 7.39
N THR A 124 13.29 8.04 8.55
CA THR A 124 14.39 8.54 9.37
C THR A 124 15.05 7.40 10.16
N THR A 125 14.24 6.56 10.83
CA THR A 125 14.70 5.37 11.57
C THR A 125 14.99 4.19 10.66
N GLY A 126 14.39 4.12 9.46
CA GLY A 126 14.64 3.06 8.48
C GLY A 126 16.07 3.04 7.95
N ILE A 127 16.78 4.17 8.04
CA ILE A 127 18.23 4.27 7.79
C ILE A 127 18.99 3.52 8.89
N GLU A 128 18.54 3.58 10.14
CA GLU A 128 19.14 2.86 11.28
C GLU A 128 18.70 1.38 11.31
N ILE A 129 17.45 1.07 10.97
CA ILE A 129 16.91 -0.30 10.93
C ILE A 129 17.56 -1.15 9.83
N LYS A 130 18.01 -0.53 8.71
CA LYS A 130 18.86 -1.23 7.73
C LYS A 130 20.07 -1.88 8.41
N ASN A 131 20.69 -1.20 9.37
CA ASN A 131 21.90 -1.68 10.06
C ASN A 131 21.62 -2.71 11.17
N VAL A 132 20.34 -2.96 11.52
CA VAL A 132 19.94 -3.90 12.58
C VAL A 132 19.56 -5.27 11.99
N PHE A 133 19.09 -5.33 10.75
CA PHE A 133 18.68 -6.57 10.08
C PHE A 133 19.68 -7.10 9.04
N ASP A 134 20.90 -6.53 9.01
CA ASP A 134 22.03 -7.04 8.21
C ASP A 134 22.93 -7.99 9.04
N TYR A 135 22.34 -8.79 9.94
CA TYR A 135 22.99 -9.91 10.66
C TYR A 135 22.43 -11.25 10.22
#